data_AF-A0A967VXE6-F1
#
_entry.id   AF-A0A967VXE6-F1
#
_cell.length_a   1.000
_cell.length_b   1.000
_cell.length_c   1.000
_cell.angle_alpha   90.00
_cell.angle_beta   90.00
_cell.angle_gamma   90.00
#
_symmetry.space_group_name_H-M   'P 1'
#
loop_
_entity.id
_entity.type
_entity.pdbx_description
1 polymer ?
#
loop_
_entity_poly.entity_id
_entity_poly.type
_entity_poly.pdbx_seq_one_letter_code
_entity_poly.pdbx_strand_id
1 'polypeptide(L)'
;SGGISTYIDTPRKIVDVFKSTIRELSTIVAKEIILSIDPIADVTVQEAFQITPHIRRLEINANKAILGPLGTANRKTVIIELLVSGLTEPGEKPLLRLTVEGDVPTQSNRQNRKWTEVRVTVSDDPDLDVSIPPTIITTMGKLAIFKMQEKAMQDLEKGNVVAATQRLETMATRLLNLGETELARAALLEAGRLSRTGDLSSEGRKKIRYGTRSLSILPKEIQHD
;
A
#
# COMPACT_ATOMS: atom_id res chain seq x y z
N SER A 1 3.36 16.04 -5.15
CA SER A 1 1.96 15.91 -5.60
C SER A 1 1.46 14.50 -5.29
N GLY A 2 0.39 14.35 -4.50
CA GLY A 2 -0.21 13.04 -4.16
C GLY A 2 -1.16 12.50 -5.23
N GLY A 3 -0.84 12.72 -6.51
CA GLY A 3 -1.71 12.38 -7.63
C GLY A 3 -1.87 10.87 -7.84
N ILE A 4 -2.99 10.47 -8.43
CA ILE A 4 -3.32 9.07 -8.73
C ILE A 4 -3.26 8.89 -10.25
N SER A 5 -2.89 7.69 -10.71
CA SER A 5 -2.94 7.30 -12.12
C SER A 5 -3.67 5.97 -12.24
N THR A 6 -4.67 5.91 -13.11
CA THR A 6 -5.53 4.74 -13.33
C THR A 6 -5.32 4.19 -14.73
N TYR A 7 -5.21 2.87 -14.85
CA TYR A 7 -5.13 2.21 -16.15
C TYR A 7 -6.50 1.97 -16.75
N ILE A 8 -6.64 2.28 -18.04
CA ILE A 8 -7.88 2.14 -18.81
C ILE A 8 -7.57 1.29 -20.02
N ASP A 9 -8.11 0.08 -20.05
CA ASP A 9 -7.96 -0.88 -21.16
C ASP A 9 -9.09 -0.77 -22.21
N THR A 10 -10.20 -0.12 -21.85
CA THR A 10 -11.40 -0.03 -22.67
C THR A 10 -12.03 1.35 -22.57
N PRO A 11 -12.53 1.94 -23.69
CA PRO A 11 -13.12 3.28 -23.66
C PRO A 11 -14.28 3.46 -22.68
N ARG A 12 -15.07 2.41 -22.45
CA ARG A 12 -16.21 2.44 -21.50
C ARG A 12 -15.77 2.77 -20.07
N LYS A 13 -14.62 2.26 -19.63
CA LYS A 13 -14.08 2.52 -18.29
C LYS A 13 -13.71 3.99 -18.05
N ILE A 14 -13.48 4.79 -19.11
CA ILE A 14 -13.18 6.22 -18.99
C ILE A 14 -14.33 6.95 -18.28
N VAL A 15 -15.57 6.64 -18.66
CA VAL A 15 -16.75 7.31 -18.11
C VAL A 15 -16.89 7.02 -16.62
N ASP A 16 -16.65 5.78 -16.21
CA ASP A 16 -16.76 5.37 -14.81
C ASP A 16 -15.65 5.98 -13.96
N VAL A 17 -14.39 5.94 -14.44
CA VAL A 17 -13.24 6.58 -13.78
C VAL A 17 -13.45 8.08 -13.65
N PHE A 18 -13.91 8.76 -14.71
CA PHE A 18 -14.16 10.19 -14.65
C PHE A 18 -15.27 10.54 -13.65
N LYS A 19 -16.38 9.78 -13.67
CA LYS A 19 -17.48 9.96 -12.70
C LYS A 19 -17.02 9.71 -11.27
N SER A 20 -16.18 8.70 -11.02
CA SER A 20 -15.66 8.44 -9.67
C SER A 20 -14.72 9.56 -9.23
N THR A 21 -13.81 10.02 -10.10
CA THR A 21 -12.91 11.14 -9.81
C THR A 21 -13.66 12.42 -9.46
N ILE A 22 -14.71 12.79 -10.19
CA ILE A 22 -15.52 13.98 -9.86
C ILE A 22 -16.17 13.83 -8.47
N ARG A 23 -16.76 12.66 -8.18
CA ARG A 23 -17.37 12.40 -6.87
C ARG A 23 -16.34 12.46 -5.74
N GLU A 24 -15.14 11.92 -5.97
CA GLU A 24 -14.06 11.99 -4.98
C GLU A 24 -13.67 13.44 -4.70
N LEU A 25 -13.46 14.24 -5.75
CA LEU A 25 -13.11 15.66 -5.62
C LEU A 25 -14.19 16.46 -4.89
N SER A 26 -15.47 16.16 -5.12
CA SER A 26 -16.58 16.85 -4.44
C SER A 26 -16.70 16.51 -2.95
N THR A 27 -16.01 15.48 -2.48
CA THR A 27 -16.05 15.04 -1.07
C THR A 27 -14.81 15.45 -0.28
N ILE A 28 -13.85 16.15 -0.88
CA ILE A 28 -12.61 16.56 -0.21
C ILE A 28 -12.94 17.52 0.95
N VAL A 29 -12.53 17.15 2.15
CA VAL A 29 -12.70 17.95 3.38
C VAL A 29 -11.39 18.51 3.89
N ALA A 30 -10.27 17.88 3.54
CA ALA A 30 -8.96 18.36 3.91
C ALA A 30 -7.99 18.26 2.72
N LYS A 31 -7.27 19.35 2.48
CA LYS A 31 -6.22 19.43 1.47
C LYS A 31 -4.87 19.14 2.13
N GLU A 32 -3.97 18.57 1.32
CA GLU A 32 -2.56 18.38 1.69
C GLU A 32 -2.34 17.74 3.07
N ILE A 33 -2.92 16.56 3.29
CA ILE A 33 -2.63 15.82 4.51
C ILE A 33 -1.15 15.43 4.53
N ILE A 34 -0.50 15.76 5.63
CA ILE A 34 0.88 15.40 5.96
C ILE A 34 0.85 14.50 7.20
N LEU A 35 1.59 13.39 7.11
CA LEU A 35 1.85 12.48 8.23
C LEU A 35 3.29 12.71 8.71
N SER A 36 3.46 13.16 9.94
CA SER A 36 4.74 13.17 10.64
C SER A 36 4.89 11.91 11.49
N ILE A 37 6.04 11.25 11.38
CA ILE A 37 6.40 10.00 12.06
C ILE A 37 7.62 10.28 12.91
N ASP A 38 7.41 10.45 14.22
CA ASP A 38 8.46 10.80 15.18
C ASP A 38 8.81 9.57 16.04
N PRO A 39 9.78 8.72 15.64
CA PRO A 39 10.20 7.58 16.45
C PRO A 39 11.05 7.98 17.65
N ILE A 40 11.07 7.13 18.69
CA ILE A 40 12.03 7.26 19.80
C ILE A 40 13.45 6.85 19.35
N ALA A 41 14.46 7.11 20.17
CA ALA A 41 15.87 6.92 19.82
C ALA A 41 16.21 5.51 19.29
N ASP A 42 15.64 4.45 19.86
CA ASP A 42 15.95 3.07 19.50
C ASP A 42 14.98 2.46 18.45
N VAL A 43 14.19 3.31 17.80
CA VAL A 43 13.22 2.91 16.77
C VAL A 43 13.58 3.61 15.46
N THR A 44 13.72 2.83 14.39
CA THR A 44 13.96 3.35 13.04
C THR A 44 12.80 2.99 12.13
N VAL A 45 12.35 3.94 11.30
CA VAL A 45 11.36 3.66 10.25
C VAL A 45 12.09 3.07 9.04
N GLN A 46 11.77 1.82 8.69
CA GLN A 46 12.37 1.13 7.54
C GLN A 46 11.66 1.51 6.24
N GLU A 47 10.34 1.35 6.22
CA GLU A 47 9.52 1.67 5.05
C GLU A 47 8.12 2.11 5.51
N ALA A 48 7.44 2.90 4.68
CA ALA A 48 6.03 3.20 4.87
C ALA A 48 5.28 3.12 3.54
N PHE A 49 4.05 2.60 3.60
CA PHE A 49 3.18 2.47 2.44
C PHE A 49 1.79 2.97 2.77
N GLN A 50 1.22 3.77 1.88
CA GLN A 50 -0.22 3.95 1.86
C GLN A 50 -0.81 2.73 1.16
N ILE A 51 -1.87 2.14 1.72
CA ILE A 51 -2.54 0.96 1.19
C ILE A 51 -3.89 1.34 0.57
N THR A 52 -4.65 2.22 1.21
CA THR A 52 -5.94 2.74 0.69
C THR A 52 -5.82 4.24 0.43
N PRO A 53 -6.37 4.76 -0.69
CA PRO A 53 -7.14 4.05 -1.73
C PRO A 53 -6.32 3.17 -2.67
N HIS A 54 -5.02 3.42 -2.76
CA HIS A 54 -4.10 2.64 -3.58
C HIS A 54 -2.80 2.38 -2.84
N ILE A 55 -2.21 1.22 -3.12
CA ILE A 55 -0.89 0.85 -2.63
C ILE A 55 0.15 1.74 -3.29
N ARG A 56 0.88 2.50 -2.49
CA ARG A 56 2.06 3.25 -2.91
C ARG A 56 3.05 3.36 -1.76
N ARG A 57 4.33 3.34 -2.11
CA ARG A 57 5.41 3.72 -1.21
C ARG A 57 5.25 5.19 -0.81
N LEU A 58 5.48 5.48 0.47
CA LEU A 58 5.54 6.83 1.01
C LEU A 58 7.01 7.22 1.15
N GLU A 59 7.40 8.28 0.46
CA GLU A 59 8.69 8.91 0.66
C GLU A 59 8.65 9.71 1.96
N ILE A 60 9.51 9.34 2.92
CA ILE A 60 9.64 10.01 4.22
C ILE A 60 10.83 10.96 4.12
N ASN A 61 10.55 12.27 4.18
CA ASN A 61 11.57 13.30 4.17
C ASN A 61 11.46 14.10 5.48
N ALA A 62 12.56 14.18 6.24
CA ALA A 62 12.59 14.84 7.55
C ALA A 62 11.38 14.43 8.44
N ASN A 63 11.18 13.11 8.57
CA ASN A 63 10.07 12.49 9.32
C ASN A 63 8.66 12.76 8.78
N LYS A 64 8.50 13.39 7.61
CA LYS A 64 7.20 13.73 7.02
C LYS A 64 6.92 12.96 5.74
N ALA A 65 5.69 12.49 5.60
CA ALA A 65 5.16 11.87 4.39
C ALA A 65 3.89 12.57 3.91
N ILE A 66 3.80 12.86 2.60
CA ILE A 66 2.63 13.53 2.01
C ILE A 66 1.57 12.47 1.65
N LEU A 67 0.42 12.53 2.31
CA LEU A 67 -0.74 11.66 2.06
C LEU A 67 -1.71 12.22 1.01
N GLY A 68 -1.61 13.52 0.70
CA GLY A 68 -2.47 14.20 -0.26
C GLY A 68 -3.87 14.51 0.30
N PRO A 69 -4.88 14.79 -0.54
CA PRO A 69 -6.20 15.19 -0.07
C PRO A 69 -6.95 14.05 0.63
N LEU A 70 -7.78 14.39 1.60
CA LEU A 70 -8.68 13.48 2.31
C LEU A 70 -10.13 13.89 2.07
N GLY A 71 -10.95 12.93 1.62
CA GLY A 71 -12.39 13.10 1.43
C GLY A 71 -13.21 12.41 2.51
N THR A 72 -14.52 12.70 2.57
CA THR A 72 -15.43 12.12 3.58
C THR A 72 -15.66 10.62 3.41
N ALA A 73 -15.66 10.12 2.16
CA ALA A 73 -15.95 8.72 1.85
C ALA A 73 -14.71 7.81 1.88
N ASN A 74 -13.53 8.37 1.63
CA ASN A 74 -12.32 7.60 1.38
C ASN A 74 -11.37 7.64 2.59
N ARG A 75 -11.29 6.53 3.32
CA ARG A 75 -10.30 6.35 4.39
C ARG A 75 -8.91 6.16 3.77
N LYS A 76 -7.89 6.74 4.40
CA LYS A 76 -6.49 6.42 4.09
C LYS A 76 -5.96 5.44 5.13
N THR A 77 -5.38 4.36 4.65
CA THR A 77 -4.71 3.37 5.49
C THR A 77 -3.24 3.41 5.17
N VAL A 78 -2.40 3.48 6.20
CA VAL A 78 -0.94 3.47 6.09
C VAL A 78 -0.41 2.31 6.91
N ILE A 79 0.57 1.59 6.36
CA ILE A 79 1.37 0.61 7.08
C ILE A 79 2.80 1.14 7.18
N ILE A 80 3.40 1.00 8.35
CA ILE A 80 4.74 1.49 8.66
C ILE A 80 5.52 0.29 9.19
N GLU A 81 6.67 0.02 8.59
CA GLU A 81 7.61 -0.99 9.03
C GLU A 81 8.67 -0.32 9.92
N LEU A 82 8.82 -0.86 11.14
CA LEU A 82 9.72 -0.33 12.16
C LEU A 82 10.77 -1.36 12.48
N LEU A 83 12.02 -0.92 12.56
CA LEU A 83 13.08 -1.67 13.21
C LEU A 83 13.21 -1.16 14.64
N VAL A 84 12.95 -2.04 15.61
CA VAL A 84 13.05 -1.74 17.04
C VAL A 84 14.31 -2.40 17.58
N SER A 85 15.22 -1.59 18.12
CA SER A 85 16.41 -2.04 18.83
C SER A 85 16.27 -1.70 20.31
N GLY A 86 17.00 -2.38 21.20
CA GLY A 86 17.15 -1.92 22.60
C GLY A 86 15.93 -2.02 23.53
N LEU A 87 14.75 -2.44 23.08
CA LEU A 87 13.60 -2.69 23.96
C LEU A 87 13.69 -4.08 24.59
N THR A 88 14.41 -4.19 25.70
CA THR A 88 14.63 -5.46 26.42
C THR A 88 13.82 -5.59 27.70
N GLU A 89 13.43 -4.47 28.32
CA GLU A 89 12.68 -4.48 29.58
C GLU A 89 11.20 -4.76 29.35
N PRO A 90 10.60 -5.74 30.06
CA PRO A 90 9.16 -5.98 30.02
C PRO A 90 8.32 -4.75 30.39
N GLY A 91 7.12 -4.68 29.83
CA GLY A 91 6.12 -3.65 30.09
C GLY A 91 5.76 -2.80 28.87
N GLU A 92 4.87 -1.83 29.10
CA GLU A 92 4.39 -0.89 28.08
C GLU A 92 5.46 0.16 27.72
N LYS A 93 5.92 0.15 26.47
CA LYS A 93 6.94 1.07 25.96
C LYS A 93 6.39 1.86 24.76
N PRO A 94 6.65 3.18 24.67
CA PRO A 94 6.33 3.94 23.47
C PRO A 94 7.28 3.56 22.32
N LEU A 95 6.80 3.60 21.09
CA LEU A 95 7.62 3.39 19.88
C LEU A 95 7.81 4.68 19.10
N LEU A 96 6.72 5.41 18.88
CA LEU A 96 6.73 6.62 18.06
C LEU A 96 5.46 7.44 18.28
N ARG A 97 5.53 8.72 17.92
CA ARG A 97 4.36 9.59 17.80
C ARG A 97 4.02 9.78 16.33
N LEU A 98 2.75 9.56 15.99
CA LEU A 98 2.19 9.93 14.70
C LEU A 98 1.45 11.25 14.84
N THR A 99 1.72 12.18 13.93
CA THR A 99 0.95 13.43 13.80
C THR A 99 0.38 13.50 12.40
N VAL A 100 -0.91 13.79 12.28
CA VAL A 100 -1.57 14.11 11.01
C VAL A 100 -1.96 15.58 11.03
N GLU A 101 -1.51 16.33 10.04
CA GLU A 101 -1.85 17.74 9.83
C GLU A 101 -2.38 17.95 8.41
N GLY A 102 -3.26 18.92 8.21
CA GLY A 102 -3.77 19.27 6.88
C GLY A 102 -4.62 20.54 6.89
N ASP A 103 -4.93 21.05 5.71
CA ASP A 103 -5.76 22.25 5.55
C ASP A 103 -7.24 21.86 5.48
N VAL A 104 -8.02 22.23 6.49
CA VAL A 104 -9.49 22.04 6.53
C VAL A 104 -10.14 23.41 6.29
N PRO A 105 -10.69 23.68 5.10
CA PRO A 105 -11.18 25.01 4.73
C PRO A 105 -12.25 25.57 5.67
N THR A 106 -13.06 24.69 6.28
CA THR A 106 -14.13 25.07 7.21
C THR A 106 -13.65 25.41 8.63
N GLN A 107 -12.35 25.20 8.93
CA GLN A 107 -11.75 25.41 10.24
C GLN A 107 -10.49 26.26 10.13
N SER A 108 -10.65 27.54 9.78
CA SER A 108 -9.53 28.47 9.55
C SER A 108 -8.75 28.86 10.82
N ASN A 109 -9.22 28.50 12.03
CA ASN A 109 -8.67 28.99 13.30
C ASN A 109 -8.38 27.89 14.35
N ARG A 110 -8.44 26.61 13.96
CA ARG A 110 -8.07 25.48 14.81
C ARG A 110 -6.82 24.82 14.24
N GLN A 111 -5.93 24.36 15.12
CA GLN A 111 -4.88 23.44 14.71
C GLN A 111 -5.57 22.20 14.12
N ASN A 112 -5.56 22.10 12.78
CA ASN A 112 -6.04 20.93 12.02
C ASN A 112 -5.02 19.80 12.13
N ARG A 113 -4.61 19.53 13.37
CA ARG A 113 -3.57 18.60 13.77
C ARG A 113 -4.18 17.62 14.76
N LYS A 114 -4.00 16.33 14.48
CA LYS A 114 -4.27 15.25 15.41
C LYS A 114 -3.01 14.44 15.59
N TRP A 115 -2.82 13.89 16.77
CA TRP A 115 -1.67 13.05 17.05
C TRP A 115 -2.10 11.84 17.88
N THR A 116 -1.30 10.79 17.79
CA THR A 116 -1.41 9.60 18.63
C THR A 116 -0.01 9.08 18.92
N GLU A 117 0.16 8.48 20.09
CA GLU A 117 1.36 7.72 20.43
C GLU A 117 1.10 6.24 20.12
N VAL A 118 2.06 5.57 19.49
CA VAL A 118 2.03 4.13 19.29
C VAL A 118 2.88 3.49 20.37
N ARG A 119 2.28 2.56 21.11
CA ARG A 119 2.90 1.85 22.23
C ARG A 119 2.87 0.35 21.93
N VAL A 120 3.80 -0.38 22.54
CA VAL A 120 3.89 -1.84 22.48
C VAL A 120 4.13 -2.39 23.87
N THR A 121 3.57 -3.56 24.14
CA THR A 121 3.88 -4.33 25.34
C THR A 121 5.07 -5.25 25.04
N VAL A 122 6.17 -5.09 25.78
CA VAL A 122 7.31 -6.02 25.76
C VAL A 122 7.05 -7.10 26.81
N SER A 123 7.19 -8.36 26.44
CA SER A 123 7.01 -9.51 27.32
C SER A 123 8.20 -10.45 27.19
N ASP A 124 8.63 -11.02 28.31
CA ASP A 124 9.59 -12.13 28.39
C ASP A 124 8.90 -13.49 28.45
N ASP A 125 7.58 -13.53 28.59
CA ASP A 125 6.76 -14.75 28.54
C ASP A 125 6.76 -15.33 27.11
N PRO A 126 7.39 -16.50 26.89
CA PRO A 126 7.43 -17.14 25.57
C PRO A 126 6.08 -17.76 25.17
N ASP A 127 5.18 -17.98 26.13
CA ASP A 127 3.87 -18.62 25.93
C ASP A 127 2.75 -17.59 25.74
N LEU A 128 3.08 -16.30 25.64
CA LEU A 128 2.12 -15.25 25.40
C LEU A 128 1.41 -15.45 24.04
N ASP A 129 0.11 -15.77 24.09
CA ASP A 129 -0.70 -15.92 22.88
C ASP A 129 -1.01 -14.54 22.26
N VAL A 130 -0.19 -14.16 21.27
CA VAL A 130 -0.38 -12.92 20.53
C VAL A 130 -1.09 -13.21 19.20
N SER A 131 -2.37 -12.88 19.13
CA SER A 131 -3.12 -12.95 17.88
C SER A 131 -2.82 -11.73 16.99
N ILE A 132 -2.26 -11.98 15.80
CA ILE A 132 -2.03 -10.93 14.79
C ILE A 132 -3.39 -10.55 14.17
N PRO A 133 -3.77 -9.25 14.18
CA PRO A 133 -5.02 -8.80 13.56
C PRO A 133 -5.13 -9.25 12.09
N PRO A 134 -6.26 -9.87 11.67
CA PRO A 134 -6.45 -10.35 10.29
C PRO A 134 -6.27 -9.26 9.21
N THR A 135 -6.52 -8.01 9.57
CA THR A 135 -6.31 -6.84 8.70
C THR A 135 -4.83 -6.64 8.37
N ILE A 136 -3.92 -6.88 9.31
CA ILE A 136 -2.47 -6.80 9.09
C ILE A 136 -2.03 -7.93 8.15
N ILE A 137 -2.45 -9.17 8.42
CA ILE A 137 -2.13 -10.33 7.59
C ILE A 137 -2.55 -10.10 6.13
N THR A 138 -3.79 -9.66 5.94
CA THR A 138 -4.35 -9.37 4.61
C THR A 138 -3.60 -8.23 3.91
N THR A 139 -3.25 -7.17 4.65
CA THR A 139 -2.48 -6.03 4.13
C THR A 139 -1.07 -6.44 3.73
N MET A 140 -0.39 -7.25 4.54
CA MET A 140 0.95 -7.77 4.25
C MET A 140 0.95 -8.68 3.02
N GLY A 141 -0.06 -9.53 2.85
CA GLY A 141 -0.21 -10.35 1.64
C GLY A 141 -0.28 -9.51 0.35
N LYS A 142 -1.08 -8.44 0.38
CA LYS A 142 -1.21 -7.49 -0.75
C LYS A 142 0.07 -6.69 -0.97
N LEU A 143 0.72 -6.23 0.10
CA LEU A 143 1.99 -5.52 0.03
C LEU A 143 3.11 -6.42 -0.52
N ALA A 144 3.14 -7.71 -0.18
CA ALA A 144 4.09 -8.65 -0.72
C ALA A 144 3.94 -8.81 -2.24
N ILE A 145 2.71 -8.89 -2.75
CA ILE A 145 2.44 -8.90 -4.20
C ILE A 145 2.92 -7.60 -4.86
N PHE A 146 2.63 -6.45 -4.25
CA PHE A 146 3.10 -5.16 -4.75
C PHE A 146 4.64 -5.11 -4.81
N LYS A 147 5.34 -5.50 -3.73
CA LYS A 147 6.81 -5.57 -3.69
C LYS A 147 7.37 -6.56 -4.71
N MET A 148 6.71 -7.72 -4.93
CA MET A 148 7.09 -8.68 -5.97
C MET A 148 6.98 -8.07 -7.37
N GLN A 149 5.91 -7.31 -7.63
CA GLN A 149 5.75 -6.61 -8.89
C GLN A 149 6.90 -5.61 -9.11
N GLU A 150 7.22 -4.77 -8.12
CA GLU A 150 8.33 -3.81 -8.23
C GLU A 150 9.66 -4.53 -8.50
N LYS A 151 9.93 -5.59 -7.74
CA LYS A 151 11.16 -6.36 -7.90
C LYS A 151 11.25 -7.08 -9.24
N ALA A 152 10.14 -7.56 -9.81
CA ALA A 152 10.13 -8.19 -11.13
C ALA A 152 10.52 -7.18 -12.22
N MET A 153 10.04 -5.94 -12.10
CA MET A 153 10.43 -4.87 -13.04
C MET A 153 11.90 -4.50 -12.88
N GLN A 154 12.41 -4.40 -11.64
CA GLN A 154 13.83 -4.15 -11.40
C GLN A 154 14.72 -5.30 -11.92
N ASP A 155 14.29 -6.54 -11.77
CA ASP A 155 15.01 -7.71 -12.30
C ASP A 155 15.06 -7.63 -13.84
N LEU A 156 13.94 -7.24 -14.49
CA LEU A 156 13.88 -7.04 -15.94
C LEU A 156 14.77 -5.88 -16.41
N GLU A 157 14.76 -4.74 -15.72
CA GLU A 157 15.62 -3.58 -16.02
C GLU A 157 17.12 -3.94 -15.95
N LYS A 158 17.47 -4.89 -15.09
CA LYS A 158 18.84 -5.43 -14.96
C LYS A 158 19.16 -6.55 -15.95
N GLY A 159 18.22 -6.94 -16.82
CA GLY A 159 18.37 -8.05 -17.75
C GLY A 159 18.20 -9.45 -17.12
N ASN A 160 17.79 -9.54 -15.87
CA ASN A 160 17.61 -10.81 -15.14
C ASN A 160 16.25 -11.45 -15.48
N VAL A 161 16.07 -11.86 -16.75
CA VAL A 161 14.82 -12.40 -17.29
C VAL A 161 14.30 -13.61 -16.50
N VAL A 162 15.19 -14.52 -16.10
CA VAL A 162 14.81 -15.73 -15.34
C VAL A 162 14.21 -15.36 -13.98
N ALA A 163 14.87 -14.48 -13.23
CA ALA A 163 14.39 -14.04 -11.92
C ALA A 163 13.07 -13.27 -12.03
N ALA A 164 12.93 -12.41 -13.03
CA ALA A 164 11.70 -11.67 -13.29
C ALA A 164 10.54 -12.63 -13.64
N THR A 165 10.79 -13.66 -14.45
CA THR A 165 9.80 -14.70 -14.82
C THR A 165 9.30 -15.45 -13.59
N GLN A 166 10.21 -16.03 -12.81
CA GLN A 166 9.85 -16.80 -11.61
C GLN A 166 9.06 -15.95 -10.59
N ARG A 167 9.40 -14.66 -10.49
CA ARG A 167 8.70 -13.73 -9.62
C ARG A 167 7.28 -13.43 -10.10
N LEU A 168 7.06 -13.28 -11.41
CA LEU A 168 5.72 -13.12 -11.98
C LEU A 168 4.85 -14.37 -11.78
N GLU A 169 5.41 -15.56 -11.93
CA GLU A 169 4.71 -16.82 -11.64
C GLU A 169 4.32 -16.92 -10.17
N THR A 170 5.26 -16.64 -9.25
CA THR A 170 5.00 -16.62 -7.81
C THR A 170 3.93 -15.59 -7.44
N MET A 171 3.99 -14.41 -8.04
CA MET A 171 3.02 -13.34 -7.86
C MET A 171 1.63 -13.78 -8.34
N ALA A 172 1.54 -14.47 -9.48
CA ALA A 172 0.27 -14.97 -10.00
C ALA A 172 -0.40 -15.98 -9.06
N THR A 173 0.35 -16.94 -8.50
CA THR A 173 -0.17 -17.89 -7.52
C THR A 173 -0.73 -17.17 -6.29
N ARG A 174 -0.02 -16.13 -5.80
CA ARG A 174 -0.49 -15.34 -4.65
C ARG A 174 -1.73 -14.52 -4.98
N LEU A 175 -1.82 -13.96 -6.19
CA LEU A 175 -3.00 -13.25 -6.68
C LEU A 175 -4.22 -14.18 -6.73
N LEU A 176 -4.06 -15.43 -7.20
CA LEU A 176 -5.13 -16.43 -7.19
C LEU A 176 -5.62 -16.73 -5.77
N ASN A 177 -4.70 -16.90 -4.82
CA ASN A 177 -5.04 -17.15 -3.42
C ASN A 177 -5.82 -15.98 -2.78
N LEU A 178 -5.67 -14.75 -3.30
CA LEU A 178 -6.43 -13.58 -2.88
C LEU A 178 -7.72 -13.35 -3.70
N GLY A 179 -8.06 -14.24 -4.63
CA GLY A 179 -9.23 -14.09 -5.51
C GLY A 179 -9.05 -13.07 -6.64
N GLU A 180 -7.82 -12.63 -6.93
CA GLU A 180 -7.51 -11.67 -7.99
C GLU A 180 -7.23 -12.39 -9.33
N THR A 181 -8.23 -13.14 -9.80
CA THR A 181 -8.13 -14.06 -10.96
C THR A 181 -7.67 -13.39 -12.24
N GLU A 182 -8.26 -12.26 -12.61
CA GLU A 182 -7.92 -11.51 -13.83
C GLU A 182 -6.49 -10.97 -13.82
N LEU A 183 -6.03 -10.50 -12.66
CA LEU A 183 -4.68 -9.99 -12.50
C LEU A 183 -3.66 -11.14 -12.46
N ALA A 184 -4.01 -12.26 -11.83
CA ALA A 184 -3.18 -13.47 -11.85
C ALA A 184 -2.99 -14.02 -13.27
N ARG A 185 -4.08 -14.10 -14.07
CA ARG A 185 -4.02 -14.54 -15.47
C ARG A 185 -3.11 -13.63 -16.29
N ALA A 186 -3.23 -12.30 -16.11
CA ALA A 186 -2.34 -11.35 -16.76
C ALA A 186 -0.88 -11.59 -16.38
N ALA A 187 -0.57 -11.83 -15.10
CA ALA A 187 0.77 -12.13 -14.63
C ALA A 187 1.35 -13.41 -15.25
N LEU A 188 0.56 -14.50 -15.36
CA LEU A 188 1.01 -15.75 -16.00
C LEU A 188 1.26 -15.61 -17.50
N LEU A 189 0.37 -14.92 -18.21
CA LEU A 189 0.54 -14.67 -19.65
C LEU A 189 1.83 -13.90 -19.92
N GLU A 190 2.08 -12.88 -19.09
CA GLU A 190 3.29 -12.07 -19.17
C GLU A 190 4.55 -12.82 -18.74
N ALA A 191 4.48 -13.69 -17.73
CA ALA A 191 5.60 -14.58 -17.39
C ALA A 191 5.98 -15.50 -18.55
N GLY A 192 4.98 -16.12 -19.19
CA GLY A 192 5.21 -16.98 -20.36
C GLY A 192 5.77 -16.21 -21.55
N ARG A 193 5.31 -14.98 -21.79
CA ARG A 193 5.88 -14.10 -22.82
C ARG A 193 7.31 -13.71 -22.49
N LEU A 194 7.58 -13.31 -21.26
CA LEU A 194 8.89 -12.90 -20.79
C LEU A 194 9.91 -14.02 -20.97
N SER A 195 9.54 -15.26 -20.61
CA SER A 195 10.37 -16.45 -20.81
C SER A 195 10.74 -16.69 -22.28
N ARG A 196 9.80 -16.47 -23.22
CA ARG A 196 10.02 -16.70 -24.65
C ARG A 196 10.72 -15.57 -25.38
N THR A 197 10.48 -14.32 -24.97
CA THR A 197 10.85 -13.14 -25.76
C THR A 197 11.85 -12.23 -25.05
N GLY A 198 12.09 -12.43 -23.76
CA GLY A 198 12.95 -11.57 -22.95
C GLY A 198 12.29 -10.24 -22.53
N ASP A 199 11.04 -9.97 -22.94
CA ASP A 199 10.34 -8.73 -22.56
C ASP A 199 8.83 -8.92 -22.32
N LEU A 200 8.27 -8.02 -21.52
CA LEU A 200 6.84 -7.88 -21.26
C LEU A 200 6.14 -7.12 -22.39
N SER A 201 4.85 -7.37 -22.57
CA SER A 201 4.05 -6.50 -23.43
C SER A 201 3.84 -5.15 -22.75
N SER A 202 3.72 -4.06 -23.52
CA SER A 202 3.46 -2.73 -22.95
C SER A 202 2.13 -2.67 -22.20
N GLU A 203 1.12 -3.41 -22.69
CA GLU A 203 -0.18 -3.56 -22.06
C GLU A 203 -0.09 -4.34 -20.75
N GLY A 204 0.50 -5.54 -20.78
CA GLY A 204 0.63 -6.40 -19.60
C GLY A 204 1.47 -5.76 -18.51
N ARG A 205 2.56 -5.06 -18.86
CA ARG A 205 3.36 -4.27 -17.92
C ARG A 205 2.50 -3.22 -17.20
N LYS A 206 1.62 -2.51 -17.91
CA LYS A 206 0.69 -1.54 -17.31
C LYS A 206 -0.38 -2.24 -16.47
N LYS A 207 -1.03 -3.27 -17.00
CA LYS A 207 -2.08 -4.03 -16.31
C LYS A 207 -1.59 -4.57 -14.97
N ILE A 208 -0.40 -5.17 -14.95
CA ILE A 208 0.25 -5.66 -13.73
C ILE A 208 0.55 -4.51 -12.77
N ARG A 209 1.23 -3.45 -13.22
CA ARG A 209 1.63 -2.32 -12.37
C ARG A 209 0.45 -1.61 -11.71
N TYR A 210 -0.62 -1.35 -12.46
CA TYR A 210 -1.79 -0.63 -11.93
C TYR A 210 -2.76 -1.56 -11.19
N GLY A 211 -2.83 -2.82 -11.59
CA GLY A 211 -3.62 -3.84 -10.91
C GLY A 211 -3.12 -4.08 -9.49
N THR A 212 -1.81 -4.26 -9.29
CA THR A 212 -1.25 -4.49 -7.94
C THR A 212 -1.36 -3.26 -7.03
N ARG A 213 -1.41 -2.04 -7.58
CA ARG A 213 -1.70 -0.81 -6.83
C ARG A 213 -3.14 -0.69 -6.36
N SER A 214 -4.06 -1.35 -7.06
CA SER A 214 -5.51 -1.22 -6.83
C SER A 214 -6.10 -2.38 -6.01
N LEU A 215 -5.25 -3.21 -5.40
CA LEU A 215 -5.69 -4.31 -4.54
C LEU A 215 -6.48 -3.75 -3.35
N SER A 216 -7.80 -3.94 -3.35
CA SER A 216 -8.70 -3.47 -2.29
C SER A 216 -8.40 -4.18 -0.98
N ILE A 217 -8.47 -3.50 0.17
CA ILE A 217 -8.30 -4.12 1.50
C ILE A 217 -9.53 -4.94 1.92
N LEU A 218 -10.72 -4.58 1.44
CA LEU A 218 -11.95 -5.30 1.76
C LEU A 218 -11.90 -6.69 1.11
N PRO A 219 -12.32 -7.77 1.81
CA PRO A 219 -12.65 -9.02 1.14
C PRO A 219 -13.65 -8.68 0.03
N LYS A 220 -13.40 -9.12 -1.20
CA LYS A 220 -14.48 -9.13 -2.20
C LYS A 220 -15.53 -10.07 -1.61
N GLU A 221 -16.73 -9.57 -1.36
CA GLU A 221 -17.86 -10.42 -1.03
C GLU A 221 -17.92 -11.50 -2.12
N ILE A 222 -17.78 -12.76 -1.71
CA ILE A 222 -18.05 -13.89 -2.59
C ILE A 222 -19.57 -13.86 -2.75
N GLN A 223 -20.07 -13.29 -3.84
CA GLN A 223 -21.45 -13.52 -4.25
C GLN A 223 -21.52 -15.00 -4.66
N HIS A 224 -22.10 -15.82 -3.78
CA HIS A 224 -22.67 -17.08 -4.21
C HIS A 224 -23.98 -16.76 -4.92
N ASP A 225 -23.98 -16.89 -6.24
CA ASP A 225 -25.19 -17.11 -7.03
C ASP A 225 -25.88 -18.41 -6.58
#